data_AF-A0A968HMG8-F1
#
_entry.id   AF-A0A968HMG8-F1
#
_cell.length_a   1.000
_cell.length_b   1.000
_cell.length_c   1.000
_cell.angle_alpha   90.00
_cell.angle_beta   90.00
_cell.angle_gamma   90.00
#
_symmetry.space_group_name_H-M   'P 1'
#
loop_
_entity.id
_entity.type
_entity.pdbx_description
1 polymer ?
#
loop_
_entity_poly.entity_id
_entity_poly.type
_entity_poly.pdbx_seq_one_letter_code
_entity_poly.pdbx_strand_id
1 'polypeptide(L)'
;MHFSLLHSLNPQKILSSTPLCATLLYPPFLPLLALGCLTPEALAEGSRELRQGANGQGNRPYLEWAPSVDVLGSGVPRRSIISVYVEAGEQINLGSSVPNSINPGADILLRAPDGSVAETCDVLESGFGYIDTPQKELAGPAVAGGYDPCTFTATQTGIYEVEFRSQQVFAGSATDPRGVGVNQFPANLLADQRIGVAAWDVTIFQTPDDPSTEVTGRAFANYLTLNTGNFSDTLHSTAFVLTDDGYLYEVGLNGMQPFAFLFWSDETGFVDATGNPRFQSLDGIPATAINNPDDFANDDITNKIFFNNPIAALTGVTSALSPDGVTSLLNNPVPPQAPTNFTFTGAAGTAGLTTVSAGGAFNFETAPGTDGIVSIEIDVNQDGIFGNGSDRVLTRVVSGGANSIPWDGLDELGNPVPIGDYSGNIRAALNVGNVHFPFLDVENNADGIIIERINALPGDTVFFDDRPISNGQSALSGVPSSGGAHAWTNNFGNERSIDTWAAVPSPPVPIAQLQIVDVLPPVPPPAPL
;
A
#
# COMPACT_ATOMS: atom_id res chain seq x y z
N MET A 1 -34.38 13.82 -55.90
CA MET A 1 -33.44 14.82 -56.45
C MET A 1 -32.89 15.58 -55.26
N HIS A 2 -31.84 15.05 -54.65
CA HIS A 2 -30.41 15.40 -54.82
C HIS A 2 -29.96 16.42 -53.76
N PHE A 3 -28.92 16.00 -53.05
CA PHE A 3 -28.53 16.35 -51.69
C PHE A 3 -27.51 17.50 -51.62
N SER A 4 -27.52 18.15 -50.46
CA SER A 4 -26.55 19.13 -49.96
C SER A 4 -25.16 18.55 -49.62
N LEU A 5 -24.24 19.49 -49.39
CA LEU A 5 -23.02 19.47 -48.54
C LEU A 5 -21.64 19.43 -49.24
N LEU A 6 -21.04 20.64 -49.24
CA LEU A 6 -19.74 21.03 -48.68
C LEU A 6 -18.63 19.97 -48.59
N HIS A 7 -17.51 20.34 -49.20
CA HIS A 7 -16.28 19.56 -49.36
C HIS A 7 -15.44 19.49 -48.07
N SER A 8 -15.18 18.25 -47.64
CA SER A 8 -13.88 17.62 -47.32
C SER A 8 -12.73 18.48 -46.76
N LEU A 9 -12.29 18.14 -45.53
CA LEU A 9 -11.01 18.46 -44.90
C LEU A 9 -10.34 17.18 -44.39
N ASN A 10 -9.09 16.91 -44.81
CA ASN A 10 -7.90 16.39 -44.07
C ASN A 10 -6.81 15.93 -45.09
N PRO A 11 -5.53 15.65 -44.75
CA PRO A 11 -4.77 15.83 -43.49
C PRO A 11 -3.31 16.38 -43.61
N GLN A 12 -2.74 16.73 -42.45
CA GLN A 12 -1.33 16.71 -41.98
C GLN A 12 -0.12 17.07 -42.89
N LYS A 13 0.77 17.96 -42.40
CA LYS A 13 2.09 17.64 -41.78
C LYS A 13 2.99 18.88 -41.58
N ILE A 14 3.63 18.90 -40.39
CA ILE A 14 5.00 19.38 -40.06
C ILE A 14 5.28 20.88 -40.21
N LEU A 15 5.69 21.53 -39.10
CA LEU A 15 6.86 22.40 -39.06
C LEU A 15 7.32 22.68 -37.61
N SER A 16 8.60 22.42 -37.41
CA SER A 16 9.46 22.73 -36.27
C SER A 16 9.54 24.24 -35.98
N SER A 17 9.54 24.63 -34.71
CA SER A 17 9.86 26.00 -34.30
C SER A 17 11.07 26.02 -33.35
N THR A 18 12.21 26.42 -33.90
CA THR A 18 13.35 27.04 -33.19
C THR A 18 12.98 28.45 -32.71
N PRO A 19 13.38 28.93 -31.53
CA PRO A 19 13.15 30.32 -31.15
C PRO A 19 14.27 31.23 -31.68
N LEU A 20 13.89 32.27 -32.41
CA LEU A 20 14.76 33.39 -32.80
C LEU A 20 15.10 34.26 -31.58
N CYS A 21 16.40 34.52 -31.40
CA CYS A 21 16.92 35.50 -30.45
C CYS A 21 16.99 36.88 -31.14
N ALA A 22 16.20 37.85 -30.67
CA ALA A 22 16.24 39.23 -31.15
C ALA A 22 17.15 40.08 -30.24
N THR A 23 18.11 40.76 -30.86
CA THR A 23 19.09 41.65 -30.23
C THR A 23 18.58 43.10 -30.18
N LEU A 24 18.64 43.73 -29.01
CA LEU A 24 18.59 45.19 -28.84
C LEU A 24 19.65 45.63 -27.81
N LEU A 25 20.33 46.74 -28.13
CA LEU A 25 21.58 47.23 -27.53
C LEU A 25 21.35 48.33 -26.45
N TYR A 26 22.05 48.18 -25.31
CA TYR A 26 22.63 49.19 -24.36
C TYR A 26 21.78 49.89 -23.23
N PRO A 27 22.39 50.36 -22.09
CA PRO A 27 22.12 49.90 -20.70
C PRO A 27 21.93 51.08 -19.68
N PRO A 28 22.26 51.01 -18.35
CA PRO A 28 22.24 49.92 -17.36
C PRO A 28 21.34 50.25 -16.13
N PHE A 29 20.88 49.23 -15.40
CA PHE A 29 20.63 49.17 -13.93
C PHE A 29 19.56 48.11 -13.69
N LEU A 30 19.94 46.89 -13.29
CA LEU A 30 19.06 45.96 -12.56
C LEU A 30 19.93 44.87 -11.90
N PRO A 31 19.56 44.36 -10.71
CA PRO A 31 20.40 43.50 -9.91
C PRO A 31 20.38 42.06 -10.45
N LEU A 32 21.46 41.35 -10.17
CA LEU A 32 21.69 39.96 -10.51
C LEU A 32 20.62 39.07 -9.84
N LEU A 33 19.54 38.74 -10.57
CA LEU A 33 18.62 37.67 -10.19
C LEU A 33 19.25 36.37 -10.69
N ALA A 34 19.92 35.65 -9.79
CA ALA A 34 20.33 34.28 -10.04
C ALA A 34 19.05 33.43 -10.14
N LEU A 35 18.58 33.18 -11.36
CA LEU A 35 17.67 32.06 -11.62
C LEU A 35 18.49 30.80 -11.35
N GLY A 36 18.32 30.25 -10.15
CA GLY A 36 18.71 28.87 -9.87
C GLY A 36 17.93 27.99 -10.83
N CYS A 37 18.64 27.45 -11.82
CA CYS A 37 18.16 26.32 -12.58
C CYS A 37 18.03 25.18 -11.56
N LEU A 38 16.80 24.92 -11.08
CA LEU A 38 16.50 23.67 -10.40
C LEU A 38 16.73 22.59 -11.44
N THR A 39 17.90 21.96 -11.38
CA THR A 39 18.11 20.69 -12.04
C THR A 39 17.07 19.72 -11.46
N PRO A 40 16.30 18.99 -12.29
CA PRO A 40 15.60 17.84 -11.74
C PRO A 40 16.65 16.98 -11.04
N GLU A 41 16.44 16.72 -9.75
CA GLU A 41 17.26 15.76 -9.03
C GLU A 41 17.17 14.46 -9.83
N ALA A 42 18.32 13.89 -10.22
CA ALA A 42 18.35 12.57 -10.80
C ALA A 42 17.72 11.62 -9.78
N LEU A 43 16.64 10.94 -10.18
CA LEU A 43 15.87 10.13 -9.27
C LEU A 43 16.21 8.64 -9.48
N ALA A 44 17.20 8.11 -8.75
CA ALA A 44 17.47 6.70 -8.49
C ALA A 44 16.31 5.95 -7.78
N GLU A 45 16.40 4.62 -7.66
CA GLU A 45 15.47 3.81 -6.85
C GLU A 45 16.22 3.02 -5.76
N GLY A 46 15.91 3.27 -4.49
CA GLY A 46 16.66 2.69 -3.38
C GLY A 46 16.22 3.13 -1.99
N SER A 47 17.16 3.01 -1.04
CA SER A 47 16.96 3.46 0.35
C SER A 47 16.74 4.97 0.45
N ARG A 48 17.13 5.75 -0.55
CA ARG A 48 16.95 7.21 -0.58
C ARG A 48 15.47 7.61 -0.63
N GLU A 49 14.59 6.89 -1.33
CA GLU A 49 13.14 7.13 -1.36
C GLU A 49 12.55 6.96 0.05
N LEU A 50 12.95 5.88 0.72
CA LEU A 50 12.54 5.61 2.11
C LEU A 50 12.96 6.73 3.06
N ARG A 51 14.05 7.44 2.75
CA ARG A 51 14.51 8.58 3.55
C ARG A 51 13.82 9.89 3.22
N GLN A 52 13.47 10.10 1.95
CA GLN A 52 12.93 11.38 1.48
C GLN A 52 11.43 11.53 1.66
N GLY A 53 10.68 10.43 1.82
CA GLY A 53 9.21 10.41 1.88
C GLY A 53 8.55 11.46 2.80
N ALA A 54 9.24 11.90 3.86
CA ALA A 54 8.78 13.00 4.71
C ALA A 54 9.81 14.13 4.88
N ASN A 55 10.41 14.59 3.78
CA ASN A 55 11.39 15.69 3.80
C ASN A 55 12.64 15.39 4.64
N GLY A 56 13.04 14.12 4.76
CA GLY A 56 14.24 13.73 5.51
C GLY A 56 14.08 13.86 7.03
N GLN A 57 12.91 13.52 7.57
CA GLN A 57 12.64 13.43 9.01
C GLN A 57 12.78 12.01 9.56
N GLY A 58 12.95 11.89 10.88
CA GLY A 58 13.05 10.62 11.60
C GLY A 58 14.42 9.95 11.54
N ASN A 59 14.40 8.63 11.61
CA ASN A 59 15.55 7.76 11.72
C ASN A 59 15.72 6.90 10.47
N ARG A 60 16.93 6.38 10.27
CA ARG A 60 17.26 5.55 9.11
C ARG A 60 16.57 4.18 9.19
N PRO A 61 15.81 3.76 8.16
CA PRO A 61 15.37 2.38 8.04
C PRO A 61 16.49 1.53 7.43
N TYR A 62 17.16 0.73 8.26
CA TYR A 62 18.11 -0.27 7.80
C TYR A 62 17.35 -1.46 7.20
N LEU A 63 17.75 -1.91 6.03
CA LEU A 63 17.25 -3.17 5.46
C LEU A 63 17.91 -4.33 6.19
N GLU A 64 17.15 -5.24 6.77
CA GLU A 64 17.73 -6.40 7.47
C GLU A 64 18.09 -7.54 6.51
N TRP A 65 19.23 -8.18 6.79
CA TRP A 65 19.61 -9.46 6.20
C TRP A 65 20.16 -10.40 7.27
N ALA A 66 19.35 -11.39 7.62
CA ALA A 66 19.62 -12.50 8.53
C ALA A 66 18.68 -13.69 8.21
N PRO A 67 18.76 -14.29 7.01
CA PRO A 67 17.74 -15.21 6.48
C PRO A 67 17.53 -16.51 7.28
N SER A 68 18.41 -16.82 8.24
CA SER A 68 18.29 -18.01 9.09
C SER A 68 17.32 -17.84 10.27
N VAL A 69 16.77 -16.64 10.46
CA VAL A 69 15.81 -16.32 11.53
C VAL A 69 14.64 -15.54 10.94
N ASP A 70 13.49 -15.61 11.60
CA ASP A 70 12.30 -14.86 11.23
C ASP A 70 12.19 -13.51 11.98
N VAL A 71 11.33 -12.64 11.45
CA VAL A 71 10.96 -11.39 12.11
C VAL A 71 10.00 -11.74 13.24
N LEU A 72 10.43 -11.58 14.50
CA LEU A 72 9.57 -11.66 15.68
C LEU A 72 8.80 -13.00 15.83
N GLY A 73 9.34 -14.11 15.32
CA GLY A 73 8.64 -15.40 15.36
C GLY A 73 7.49 -15.53 14.37
N SER A 74 7.36 -14.63 13.39
CA SER A 74 6.27 -14.60 12.40
C SER A 74 6.33 -15.72 11.36
N GLY A 75 7.47 -16.43 11.24
CA GLY A 75 7.74 -17.33 10.11
C GLY A 75 8.23 -16.64 8.84
N VAL A 76 8.25 -15.30 8.78
CA VAL A 76 8.79 -14.52 7.65
C VAL A 76 10.29 -14.28 7.86
N PRO A 77 11.18 -14.74 6.96
CA PRO A 77 12.61 -14.56 7.12
C PRO A 77 13.03 -13.09 7.21
N ARG A 78 14.08 -12.78 7.99
CA ARG A 78 14.73 -11.45 7.98
C ARG A 78 15.54 -11.25 6.69
N ARG A 79 14.88 -11.18 5.54
CA ARG A 79 15.54 -11.05 4.24
C ARG A 79 14.64 -10.30 3.26
N SER A 80 14.98 -9.07 2.95
CA SER A 80 14.28 -8.34 1.90
C SER A 80 14.88 -8.64 0.53
N ILE A 81 14.03 -8.97 -0.44
CA ILE A 81 14.39 -9.10 -1.86
C ILE A 81 13.82 -7.91 -2.61
N ILE A 82 14.69 -7.17 -3.30
CA ILE A 82 14.28 -6.04 -4.14
C ILE A 82 14.14 -6.55 -5.57
N SER A 83 12.91 -6.56 -6.07
CA SER A 83 12.59 -6.90 -7.45
C SER A 83 12.62 -5.65 -8.33
N VAL A 84 13.03 -5.78 -9.58
CA VAL A 84 13.03 -4.68 -10.55
C VAL A 84 12.68 -5.16 -11.95
N TYR A 85 11.69 -4.55 -12.59
CA TYR A 85 11.39 -4.80 -14.00
C TYR A 85 12.43 -4.11 -14.90
N VAL A 86 13.01 -4.84 -15.86
CA VAL A 86 14.05 -4.33 -16.75
C VAL A 86 13.84 -4.89 -18.15
N GLU A 87 14.03 -4.05 -19.17
CA GLU A 87 14.02 -4.47 -20.57
C GLU A 87 15.41 -4.91 -21.04
N ALA A 88 15.47 -5.91 -21.93
CA ALA A 88 16.73 -6.35 -22.49
C ALA A 88 17.48 -5.18 -23.18
N GLY A 89 18.73 -4.98 -22.81
CA GLY A 89 19.58 -3.89 -23.27
C GLY A 89 19.70 -2.70 -22.30
N GLU A 90 18.82 -2.58 -21.31
CA GLU A 90 18.93 -1.58 -20.24
C GLU A 90 20.02 -1.98 -19.23
N GLN A 91 20.53 -1.03 -18.46
CA GLN A 91 21.56 -1.24 -17.44
C GLN A 91 20.98 -1.12 -16.03
N ILE A 92 21.27 -2.11 -15.19
CA ILE A 92 21.02 -2.12 -13.75
C ILE A 92 22.27 -1.61 -13.04
N ASN A 93 22.11 -0.63 -12.17
CA ASN A 93 23.16 -0.03 -11.34
C ASN A 93 22.87 -0.34 -9.87
N LEU A 94 23.80 -1.04 -9.21
CA LEU A 94 23.64 -1.52 -7.85
C LEU A 94 24.66 -0.86 -6.92
N GLY A 95 24.22 -0.55 -5.69
CA GLY A 95 25.09 -0.05 -4.63
C GLY A 95 24.63 -0.47 -3.25
N SER A 96 25.54 -0.55 -2.30
CA SER A 96 25.28 -0.94 -0.91
C SER A 96 26.21 -0.20 0.06
N SER A 97 25.77 -0.03 1.30
CA SER A 97 26.59 0.44 2.42
C SER A 97 27.41 -0.67 3.08
N VAL A 98 27.24 -1.92 2.64
CA VAL A 98 27.94 -3.08 3.18
C VAL A 98 29.04 -3.54 2.20
N PRO A 99 30.31 -3.29 2.54
CA PRO A 99 31.44 -4.01 1.97
C PRO A 99 31.75 -5.25 2.82
N ASN A 100 32.18 -6.35 2.22
CA ASN A 100 32.59 -7.58 2.92
C ASN A 100 31.48 -8.19 3.81
N SER A 101 30.35 -8.55 3.22
CA SER A 101 29.27 -9.30 3.85
C SER A 101 29.76 -10.62 4.46
N ILE A 102 29.03 -11.12 5.46
CA ILE A 102 29.39 -12.35 6.20
C ILE A 102 29.38 -13.60 5.31
N ASN A 103 28.66 -13.56 4.19
CA ASN A 103 28.52 -14.68 3.28
C ASN A 103 29.64 -14.66 2.22
N PRO A 104 30.53 -15.68 2.18
CA PRO A 104 31.60 -15.69 1.21
C PRO A 104 31.04 -15.79 -0.21
N GLY A 105 31.34 -14.79 -1.06
CA GLY A 105 31.10 -14.85 -2.49
C GLY A 105 30.61 -13.54 -3.13
N ALA A 106 29.74 -12.77 -2.44
CA ALA A 106 29.20 -11.51 -2.95
C ALA A 106 28.45 -10.74 -1.87
N ASP A 107 28.55 -9.40 -1.91
CA ASP A 107 27.81 -8.46 -1.06
C ASP A 107 26.43 -8.13 -1.60
N ILE A 108 26.30 -8.17 -2.93
CA ILE A 108 25.04 -8.03 -3.66
C ILE A 108 24.90 -9.21 -4.61
N LEU A 109 23.76 -9.88 -4.57
CA LEU A 109 23.41 -10.96 -5.50
C LEU A 109 22.28 -10.50 -6.42
N LEU A 110 22.48 -10.64 -7.73
CA LEU A 110 21.46 -10.38 -8.76
C LEU A 110 21.03 -11.70 -9.41
N ARG A 111 19.73 -12.01 -9.37
CA ARG A 111 19.13 -13.12 -10.12
C ARG A 111 18.41 -12.60 -11.36
N ALA A 112 18.64 -13.26 -12.49
CA ALA A 112 17.94 -12.99 -13.75
C ALA A 112 16.53 -13.59 -13.72
N PRO A 113 15.61 -13.10 -14.58
CA PRO A 113 14.25 -13.64 -14.67
C PRO A 113 14.15 -15.15 -14.97
N ASP A 114 15.22 -15.82 -15.40
CA ASP A 114 15.23 -17.27 -15.64
C ASP A 114 15.67 -18.08 -14.39
N GLY A 115 15.89 -17.40 -13.27
CA GLY A 115 16.37 -17.96 -12.01
C GLY A 115 17.89 -18.13 -11.94
N SER A 116 18.63 -17.85 -13.01
CA SER A 116 20.10 -17.91 -12.98
C SER A 116 20.69 -16.75 -12.18
N VAL A 117 21.86 -16.97 -11.59
CA VAL A 117 22.64 -15.87 -11.01
C VAL A 117 23.22 -15.06 -12.16
N ALA A 118 22.73 -13.84 -12.32
CA ALA A 118 23.11 -12.94 -13.40
C ALA A 118 24.45 -12.24 -13.11
N GLU A 119 24.61 -11.77 -11.87
CA GLU A 119 25.78 -11.02 -11.41
C GLU A 119 25.95 -11.19 -9.89
N THR A 120 27.20 -11.07 -9.44
CA THR A 120 27.56 -10.96 -8.02
C THR A 120 28.47 -9.77 -7.85
N CYS A 121 28.08 -8.79 -7.03
CA CYS A 121 28.94 -7.64 -6.76
C CYS A 121 29.65 -7.78 -5.41
N ASP A 122 30.95 -7.49 -5.42
CA ASP A 122 31.78 -7.29 -4.24
C ASP A 122 31.96 -5.78 -4.02
N VAL A 123 31.47 -5.27 -2.90
CA VAL A 123 31.45 -3.84 -2.61
C VAL A 123 32.76 -3.47 -1.93
N LEU A 124 33.47 -2.49 -2.48
CA LEU A 124 34.81 -2.14 -2.03
C LEU A 124 34.79 -0.83 -1.25
N GLU A 125 35.39 -0.84 -0.06
CA GLU A 125 35.63 0.37 0.73
C GLU A 125 36.41 1.46 -0.03
N SER A 126 37.13 1.08 -1.10
CA SER A 126 37.79 2.02 -2.01
C SER A 126 36.83 2.85 -2.87
N GLY A 127 35.55 2.50 -2.92
CA GLY A 127 34.48 3.31 -3.53
C GLY A 127 33.56 2.57 -4.51
N PHE A 128 33.96 1.39 -5.01
CA PHE A 128 33.16 0.61 -5.97
C PHE A 128 31.96 -0.05 -5.28
N GLY A 129 30.77 0.20 -5.80
CA GLY A 129 29.48 -0.20 -5.23
C GLY A 129 29.16 0.45 -3.86
N TYR A 130 30.02 1.31 -3.32
CA TYR A 130 30.00 1.65 -1.90
C TYR A 130 29.30 2.98 -1.58
N ILE A 131 28.14 2.87 -0.93
CA ILE A 131 27.31 3.98 -0.45
C ILE A 131 27.59 4.21 1.05
N ASP A 132 28.53 5.08 1.35
CA ASP A 132 29.03 5.34 2.72
C ASP A 132 28.68 6.73 3.27
N THR A 133 27.96 7.53 2.48
CA THR A 133 27.58 8.88 2.87
C THR A 133 26.16 9.21 2.40
N PRO A 134 25.45 10.08 3.15
CA PRO A 134 24.15 10.60 2.71
C PRO A 134 24.20 11.28 1.35
N GLN A 135 25.34 11.89 0.99
CA GLN A 135 25.54 12.58 -0.29
C GLN A 135 25.59 11.61 -1.45
N LYS A 136 26.33 10.50 -1.33
CA LYS A 136 26.35 9.45 -2.36
C LYS A 136 24.98 8.81 -2.55
N GLU A 137 24.33 8.49 -1.43
CA GLU A 137 22.97 7.92 -1.42
C GLU A 137 21.95 8.86 -2.06
N LEU A 138 22.07 10.18 -1.83
CA LEU A 138 21.20 11.19 -2.44
C LEU A 138 21.48 11.36 -3.94
N ALA A 139 22.75 11.43 -4.32
CA ALA A 139 23.15 11.69 -5.70
C ALA A 139 22.90 10.49 -6.62
N GLY A 140 23.05 9.25 -6.12
CA GLY A 140 22.84 8.04 -6.90
C GLY A 140 24.07 7.59 -7.70
N PRO A 141 23.91 6.63 -8.62
CA PRO A 141 25.01 5.99 -9.34
C PRO A 141 25.57 6.86 -10.46
N ALA A 142 26.89 6.78 -10.67
CA ALA A 142 27.59 7.31 -11.86
C ALA A 142 27.43 8.82 -12.12
N VAL A 143 27.05 9.60 -11.10
CA VAL A 143 26.96 11.07 -11.15
C VAL A 143 27.99 11.75 -10.25
N ALA A 144 28.23 13.04 -10.47
CA ALA A 144 29.15 13.81 -9.64
C ALA A 144 28.66 13.89 -8.18
N GLY A 145 29.49 13.43 -7.24
CA GLY A 145 29.11 13.33 -5.81
C GLY A 145 28.35 12.05 -5.45
N GLY A 146 28.02 11.23 -6.46
CA GLY A 146 27.46 9.90 -6.32
C GLY A 146 28.48 8.82 -6.02
N TYR A 147 28.05 7.56 -6.16
CA TYR A 147 28.91 6.38 -6.02
C TYR A 147 29.22 5.75 -7.39
N ASP A 148 30.29 4.96 -7.43
CA ASP A 148 30.67 4.15 -8.61
C ASP A 148 29.90 2.83 -8.56
N PRO A 149 28.92 2.56 -9.42
CA PRO A 149 28.01 1.42 -9.24
C PRO A 149 28.58 0.09 -9.72
N CYS A 150 28.02 -1.00 -9.18
CA CYS A 150 28.09 -2.29 -9.87
C CYS A 150 27.09 -2.27 -11.03
N THR A 151 27.55 -2.45 -12.25
CA THR A 151 26.70 -2.35 -13.45
C THR A 151 26.44 -3.70 -14.09
N PHE A 152 25.21 -3.94 -14.52
CA PHE A 152 24.84 -5.13 -15.30
C PHE A 152 23.92 -4.74 -16.45
N THR A 153 24.21 -5.15 -17.68
CA THR A 153 23.30 -4.93 -18.82
C THR A 153 22.37 -6.12 -18.98
N ALA A 154 21.06 -5.87 -18.90
CA ALA A 154 20.04 -6.90 -18.99
C ALA A 154 20.10 -7.63 -20.33
N THR A 155 20.24 -8.95 -20.28
CA THR A 155 20.23 -9.83 -21.45
C THR A 155 18.83 -10.30 -21.83
N GLN A 156 17.86 -10.14 -20.92
CA GLN A 156 16.48 -10.57 -21.07
C GLN A 156 15.53 -9.56 -20.43
N THR A 157 14.36 -9.39 -21.04
CA THR A 157 13.29 -8.57 -20.45
C THR A 157 12.59 -9.37 -19.36
N GLY A 158 12.43 -8.79 -18.17
CA GLY A 158 11.71 -9.41 -17.06
C GLY A 158 12.01 -8.74 -15.73
N ILE A 159 11.60 -9.39 -14.65
CA ILE A 159 11.88 -9.00 -13.27
C ILE A 159 13.20 -9.66 -12.84
N TYR A 160 14.15 -8.82 -12.45
CA TYR A 160 15.37 -9.23 -11.78
C TYR A 160 15.19 -9.10 -10.27
N GLU A 161 15.88 -9.93 -9.50
CA GLU A 161 15.84 -9.89 -8.03
C GLU A 161 17.22 -9.59 -7.46
N VAL A 162 17.27 -8.64 -6.54
CA VAL A 162 18.46 -8.16 -5.87
C VAL A 162 18.39 -8.49 -4.38
N GLU A 163 19.44 -9.12 -3.88
CA GLU A 163 19.63 -9.37 -2.45
C GLU A 163 20.85 -8.58 -1.96
N PHE A 164 20.62 -7.67 -1.00
CA PHE A 164 21.68 -6.96 -0.29
C PHE A 164 22.01 -7.69 1.01
N ARG A 165 23.27 -8.01 1.23
CA ARG A 165 23.70 -8.85 2.36
C ARG A 165 24.36 -8.03 3.45
N SER A 166 24.23 -8.50 4.69
CA SER A 166 24.80 -7.83 5.87
C SER A 166 26.16 -8.41 6.29
N GLN A 167 26.82 -7.71 7.21
CA GLN A 167 28.17 -8.07 7.68
C GLN A 167 28.16 -9.04 8.87
N GLN A 168 26.99 -9.36 9.41
CA GLN A 168 26.86 -10.18 10.61
C GLN A 168 25.73 -11.22 10.50
N VAL A 169 25.89 -12.32 11.23
CA VAL A 169 24.78 -13.25 11.50
C VAL A 169 24.00 -12.71 12.69
N PHE A 170 22.68 -12.87 12.68
CA PHE A 170 21.86 -12.52 13.82
C PHE A 170 22.22 -13.31 15.08
N ALA A 171 22.41 -12.60 16.18
CA ALA A 171 22.70 -13.16 17.51
C ALA A 171 21.92 -12.40 18.60
N GLY A 172 20.63 -12.14 18.33
CA GLY A 172 19.74 -11.37 19.22
C GLY A 172 19.95 -9.86 19.10
N SER A 173 19.42 -9.09 20.05
CA SER A 173 19.45 -7.63 19.97
C SER A 173 20.86 -7.01 20.01
N ALA A 174 21.84 -7.80 20.44
CA ALA A 174 23.24 -7.43 20.36
C ALA A 174 23.76 -7.25 18.92
N THR A 175 23.02 -7.70 17.91
CA THR A 175 23.35 -7.56 16.49
C THR A 175 22.48 -6.57 15.73
N ASP A 176 21.53 -5.89 16.39
CA ASP A 176 20.71 -4.85 15.75
C ASP A 176 21.55 -3.62 15.40
N PRO A 177 21.24 -2.93 14.28
CA PRO A 177 21.93 -1.71 13.88
C PRO A 177 21.77 -0.60 14.92
N ARG A 178 22.72 0.34 14.92
CA ARG A 178 22.62 1.53 15.76
C ARG A 178 21.65 2.56 15.16
N GLY A 179 20.70 3.03 15.96
CA GLY A 179 19.82 4.12 15.57
C GLY A 179 20.56 5.42 15.28
N VAL A 180 20.26 6.02 14.13
CA VAL A 180 20.78 7.33 13.69
C VAL A 180 19.68 8.09 12.96
N GLY A 181 19.81 9.42 12.91
CA GLY A 181 18.89 10.25 12.12
C GLY A 181 18.94 9.89 10.64
N VAL A 182 17.83 10.05 9.94
CA VAL A 182 17.66 9.59 8.55
C VAL A 182 18.71 10.16 7.59
N ASN A 183 19.17 11.40 7.81
CA ASN A 183 20.22 12.04 7.02
C ASN A 183 21.65 11.74 7.49
N GLN A 184 21.83 10.71 8.31
CA GLN A 184 23.12 10.31 8.87
C GLN A 184 23.43 8.85 8.53
N PHE A 185 24.71 8.51 8.60
CA PHE A 185 25.19 7.13 8.69
C PHE A 185 25.78 6.93 10.09
N PRO A 186 25.83 5.68 10.60
CA PRO A 186 26.59 5.39 11.80
C PRO A 186 28.03 5.89 11.72
N ALA A 187 28.55 6.35 12.86
CA ALA A 187 29.91 6.87 12.95
C ALA A 187 30.98 5.83 12.58
N ASN A 188 30.72 4.56 12.89
CA ASN A 188 31.49 3.44 12.39
C ASN A 188 30.57 2.52 11.59
N LEU A 189 30.34 2.87 10.32
CA LEU A 189 29.39 2.19 9.43
C LEU A 189 29.53 0.66 9.49
N LEU A 190 30.76 0.15 9.40
CA LEU A 190 31.04 -1.29 9.37
C LEU A 190 30.73 -2.00 10.71
N ALA A 191 30.96 -1.32 11.84
CA ALA A 191 30.71 -1.93 13.15
C ALA A 191 29.25 -1.75 13.64
N ASP A 192 28.59 -0.71 13.16
CA ASP A 192 27.31 -0.23 13.72
C ASP A 192 26.10 -0.59 12.84
N GLN A 193 26.25 -0.95 11.55
CA GLN A 193 25.13 -1.42 10.72
C GLN A 193 24.80 -2.90 10.93
N ARG A 194 25.79 -3.75 11.24
CA ARG A 194 25.63 -5.13 11.70
C ARG A 194 24.80 -6.01 10.75
N ILE A 195 23.60 -6.47 11.16
CA ILE A 195 22.67 -7.22 10.29
C ILE A 195 21.90 -6.32 9.32
N GLY A 196 21.99 -5.01 9.50
CA GLY A 196 21.37 -4.00 8.67
C GLY A 196 22.26 -3.56 7.51
N VAL A 197 21.60 -3.15 6.44
CA VAL A 197 22.17 -2.43 5.30
C VAL A 197 21.65 -1.01 5.40
N ALA A 198 22.55 -0.07 5.73
CA ALA A 198 22.20 1.33 5.94
C ALA A 198 21.72 2.02 4.67
N ALA A 199 22.31 1.70 3.53
CA ALA A 199 21.88 2.21 2.23
C ALA A 199 22.05 1.16 1.13
N TRP A 200 21.14 1.20 0.17
CA TRP A 200 21.10 0.30 -0.98
C TRP A 200 20.44 1.00 -2.16
N ASP A 201 20.77 0.58 -3.37
CA ASP A 201 20.31 1.23 -4.61
C ASP A 201 20.16 0.19 -5.73
N VAL A 202 19.06 0.28 -6.47
CA VAL A 202 18.72 -0.50 -7.67
C VAL A 202 18.18 0.45 -8.73
N THR A 203 19.09 1.12 -9.45
CA THR A 203 18.72 2.14 -10.43
C THR A 203 18.87 1.63 -11.86
N ILE A 204 17.87 1.90 -12.71
CA ILE A 204 17.88 1.50 -14.12
C ILE A 204 18.27 2.68 -15.00
N PHE A 205 19.26 2.50 -15.87
CA PHE A 205 19.51 3.39 -17.01
C PHE A 205 19.00 2.74 -18.29
N GLN A 206 18.09 3.43 -18.98
CA GLN A 206 17.56 2.93 -20.26
C GLN A 206 18.66 2.81 -21.31
N THR A 207 19.62 3.74 -21.30
CA THR A 207 20.85 3.67 -22.09
C THR A 207 22.04 3.38 -21.16
N PRO A 208 22.77 2.27 -21.36
CA PRO A 208 23.94 1.96 -20.53
C PRO A 208 24.94 3.12 -20.44
N ASP A 209 25.47 3.33 -19.24
CA ASP A 209 26.44 4.38 -18.90
C ASP A 209 25.93 5.83 -19.09
N ASP A 210 24.61 6.02 -19.26
CA ASP A 210 23.97 7.34 -19.37
C ASP A 210 22.96 7.57 -18.22
N PRO A 211 23.40 8.19 -17.11
CA PRO A 211 22.53 8.49 -15.98
C PRO A 211 21.39 9.47 -16.30
N SER A 212 21.43 10.17 -17.44
CA SER A 212 20.31 11.03 -17.86
C SER A 212 19.11 10.24 -18.39
N THR A 213 19.27 8.93 -18.59
CA THR A 213 18.23 8.01 -19.06
C THR A 213 17.69 7.11 -17.95
N GLU A 214 17.85 7.56 -16.71
CA GLU A 214 17.33 6.92 -15.52
C GLU A 214 15.80 6.71 -15.57
N VAL A 215 15.36 5.55 -15.09
CA VAL A 215 13.94 5.16 -15.03
C VAL A 215 13.57 4.75 -13.61
N THR A 216 12.54 5.39 -13.06
CA THR A 216 11.93 5.06 -11.76
C THR A 216 10.60 4.33 -11.92
N GLY A 217 10.04 3.86 -10.81
CA GLY A 217 8.74 3.18 -10.74
C GLY A 217 8.80 1.72 -11.17
N ARG A 218 9.98 1.09 -11.18
CA ARG A 218 10.16 -0.31 -11.61
C ARG A 218 10.64 -1.23 -10.48
N ALA A 219 11.28 -0.67 -9.45
CA ALA A 219 11.73 -1.40 -8.28
C ALA A 219 10.63 -1.53 -7.22
N PHE A 220 10.45 -2.75 -6.70
CA PHE A 220 9.48 -3.09 -5.67
C PHE A 220 9.97 -4.23 -4.77
N ALA A 221 9.25 -4.47 -3.68
CA ALA A 221 9.42 -5.66 -2.83
C ALA A 221 8.04 -6.23 -2.48
N ASN A 222 7.96 -7.52 -2.17
CA ASN A 222 6.75 -8.13 -1.61
C ASN A 222 6.63 -7.83 -0.10
N TYR A 223 7.77 -7.74 0.59
CA TYR A 223 7.87 -7.26 1.96
C TYR A 223 9.23 -6.64 2.20
N LEU A 224 9.30 -5.80 3.24
CA LEU A 224 10.52 -5.19 3.73
C LEU A 224 10.69 -5.50 5.20
N THR A 225 11.84 -6.09 5.54
CA THR A 225 12.30 -6.28 6.91
C THR A 225 13.19 -5.12 7.27
N LEU A 226 12.70 -4.24 8.14
CA LEU A 226 13.34 -2.97 8.43
C LEU A 226 13.65 -2.84 9.92
N ASN A 227 14.71 -2.10 10.22
CA ASN A 227 15.12 -1.82 11.58
C ASN A 227 15.51 -0.34 11.72
N THR A 228 15.06 0.33 12.77
CA THR A 228 15.40 1.74 13.04
C THR A 228 16.54 1.89 14.05
N GLY A 229 16.84 0.83 14.80
CA GLY A 229 17.89 0.75 15.82
C GLY A 229 17.43 1.03 17.25
N ASN A 230 16.22 1.55 17.46
CA ASN A 230 15.65 1.75 18.80
C ASN A 230 14.11 1.82 18.78
N PHE A 231 13.45 1.39 19.86
CA PHE A 231 12.00 1.47 20.06
C PHE A 231 11.44 2.91 20.14
N SER A 232 12.31 3.91 20.37
CA SER A 232 11.93 5.33 20.39
C SER A 232 12.24 6.08 19.09
N ASP A 233 12.91 5.41 18.15
CA ASP A 233 13.23 5.98 16.85
C ASP A 233 11.98 6.03 15.97
N THR A 234 11.90 7.04 15.10
CA THR A 234 10.70 7.33 14.29
C THR A 234 10.96 7.07 12.82
N LEU A 235 9.96 6.58 12.11
CA LEU A 235 10.00 6.28 10.70
C LEU A 235 8.96 7.09 9.95
N HIS A 236 9.40 7.78 8.90
CA HIS A 236 8.54 8.60 8.05
C HIS A 236 8.67 8.25 6.57
N SER A 237 9.00 7.00 6.25
CA SER A 237 9.07 6.55 4.87
C SER A 237 7.72 6.67 4.18
N THR A 238 7.77 6.91 2.86
CA THR A 238 6.63 6.80 1.95
C THR A 238 6.89 5.64 0.99
N ALA A 239 5.86 4.87 0.67
CA ALA A 239 5.90 3.81 -0.32
C ALA A 239 4.60 3.76 -1.13
N PHE A 240 4.61 3.04 -2.24
CA PHE A 240 3.46 2.86 -3.11
C PHE A 240 3.07 1.39 -3.16
N VAL A 241 1.89 1.04 -2.65
CA VAL A 241 1.39 -0.33 -2.63
C VAL A 241 0.44 -0.55 -3.81
N LEU A 242 0.81 -1.48 -4.69
CA LEU A 242 0.03 -1.90 -5.84
C LEU A 242 -0.63 -3.25 -5.56
N THR A 243 -1.96 -3.26 -5.60
CA THR A 243 -2.76 -4.47 -5.44
C THR A 243 -2.87 -5.26 -6.74
N ASP A 244 -3.12 -6.57 -6.65
CA ASP A 244 -3.23 -7.42 -7.85
C ASP A 244 -4.40 -7.03 -8.76
N ASP A 245 -5.48 -6.49 -8.19
CA ASP A 245 -6.63 -5.94 -8.94
C ASP A 245 -6.39 -4.52 -9.50
N GLY A 246 -5.17 -3.97 -9.34
CA GLY A 246 -4.68 -2.79 -10.05
C GLY A 246 -4.83 -1.46 -9.31
N TYR A 247 -5.30 -1.44 -8.06
CA TYR A 247 -5.37 -0.21 -7.28
C TYR A 247 -4.02 0.16 -6.68
N LEU A 248 -3.71 1.47 -6.71
CA LEU A 248 -2.45 2.00 -6.21
C LEU A 248 -2.70 2.89 -5.00
N TYR A 249 -1.99 2.60 -3.91
CA TYR A 249 -2.06 3.33 -2.65
C TYR A 249 -0.72 3.98 -2.35
N GLU A 250 -0.70 5.28 -2.08
CA GLU A 250 0.43 5.96 -1.44
C GLU A 250 0.30 5.81 0.08
N VAL A 251 1.37 5.34 0.72
CA VAL A 251 1.39 4.99 2.14
C VAL A 251 2.49 5.78 2.83
N GLY A 252 2.09 6.65 3.75
CA GLY A 252 3.00 7.41 4.61
C GLY A 252 3.03 6.85 6.02
N LEU A 253 4.20 6.42 6.48
CA LEU A 253 4.39 5.87 7.83
C LEU A 253 4.41 6.95 8.93
N ASN A 254 4.51 8.23 8.54
CA ASN A 254 4.11 9.39 9.35
C ASN A 254 4.57 9.38 10.82
N GLY A 255 5.84 9.08 11.10
CA GLY A 255 6.41 9.17 12.46
C GLY A 255 6.15 7.97 13.34
N MET A 256 5.68 6.86 12.77
CA MET A 256 5.59 5.56 13.43
C MET A 256 6.89 5.18 14.13
N GLN A 257 6.81 4.52 15.29
CA GLN A 257 7.96 4.11 16.10
C GLN A 257 8.15 2.60 16.12
N PRO A 258 8.63 1.99 15.02
CA PRO A 258 9.07 0.60 15.04
C PRO A 258 10.49 0.48 15.59
N PHE A 259 10.86 -0.71 16.09
CA PHE A 259 12.26 -1.08 16.30
C PHE A 259 12.78 -2.00 15.18
N ALA A 260 12.44 -3.29 15.24
CA ALA A 260 12.63 -4.25 14.15
C ALA A 260 11.24 -4.73 13.73
N PHE A 261 10.87 -4.52 12.47
CA PHE A 261 9.49 -4.73 12.03
C PHE A 261 9.43 -5.24 10.59
N LEU A 262 8.28 -5.81 10.26
CA LEU A 262 7.93 -6.25 8.93
C LEU A 262 6.96 -5.22 8.33
N PHE A 263 7.28 -4.70 7.15
CA PHE A 263 6.36 -3.93 6.34
C PHE A 263 5.94 -4.77 5.14
N TRP A 264 4.67 -5.16 5.11
CA TRP A 264 4.06 -5.86 4.00
C TRP A 264 2.61 -5.42 3.83
N SER A 265 2.01 -5.84 2.72
CA SER A 265 0.59 -5.64 2.47
C SER A 265 0.04 -6.83 1.70
N ASP A 266 -1.19 -7.21 2.00
CA ASP A 266 -1.91 -8.32 1.38
C ASP A 266 -3.42 -8.01 1.32
N GLU A 267 -4.22 -8.96 0.84
CA GLU A 267 -5.68 -8.81 0.72
C GLU A 267 -6.48 -9.17 1.99
N THR A 268 -5.82 -9.81 2.97
CA THR A 268 -6.50 -10.50 4.08
C THR A 268 -6.15 -9.98 5.48
N GLY A 269 -4.99 -9.34 5.64
CA GLY A 269 -4.39 -9.01 6.92
C GLY A 269 -4.19 -10.26 7.77
N PHE A 270 -4.54 -10.16 9.05
CA PHE A 270 -4.50 -11.33 9.94
C PHE A 270 -5.65 -12.30 9.68
N VAL A 271 -5.34 -13.59 9.61
CA VAL A 271 -6.30 -14.66 9.31
C VAL A 271 -6.66 -15.51 10.53
N ASP A 272 -7.83 -16.15 10.47
CA ASP A 272 -8.23 -17.18 11.42
C ASP A 272 -7.61 -18.55 11.11
N ALA A 273 -7.91 -19.57 11.92
CA ALA A 273 -7.38 -20.92 11.74
C ALA A 273 -7.83 -21.62 10.44
N THR A 274 -8.77 -21.02 9.71
CA THR A 274 -9.27 -21.49 8.41
C THR A 274 -8.80 -20.64 7.23
N GLY A 275 -7.97 -19.62 7.48
CA GLY A 275 -7.44 -18.72 6.46
C GLY A 275 -8.33 -17.53 6.11
N ASN A 276 -9.45 -17.31 6.82
CA ASN A 276 -10.31 -16.17 6.52
C ASN A 276 -9.79 -14.87 7.15
N PRO A 277 -9.91 -13.72 6.48
CA PRO A 277 -9.60 -12.41 7.05
C PRO A 277 -10.34 -12.15 8.36
N ARG A 278 -9.62 -11.70 9.39
CA ARG A 278 -10.23 -11.38 10.68
C ARG A 278 -10.76 -9.96 10.78
N PHE A 279 -10.25 -9.04 9.95
CA PHE A 279 -10.51 -7.59 10.04
C PHE A 279 -10.29 -7.03 11.46
N GLN A 280 -9.24 -7.53 12.13
CA GLN A 280 -8.98 -7.25 13.54
C GLN A 280 -7.50 -7.36 13.88
N SER A 281 -7.03 -6.45 14.75
CA SER A 281 -5.73 -6.55 15.41
C SER A 281 -5.70 -7.67 16.46
N LEU A 282 -4.49 -8.11 16.82
CA LEU A 282 -4.24 -9.24 17.72
C LEU A 282 -3.39 -8.83 18.94
N ASP A 283 -3.80 -9.29 20.13
CA ASP A 283 -3.02 -9.16 21.37
C ASP A 283 -1.95 -10.26 21.44
N GLY A 284 -0.91 -10.11 20.62
CA GLY A 284 0.18 -11.06 20.41
C GLY A 284 0.65 -11.11 18.96
N ILE A 285 1.70 -11.89 18.69
CA ILE A 285 2.27 -12.14 17.34
C ILE A 285 2.18 -13.64 17.00
N PRO A 286 1.01 -14.16 16.62
CA PRO A 286 0.87 -15.57 16.26
C PRO A 286 1.28 -15.81 14.81
N ALA A 287 2.35 -16.57 14.59
CA ALA A 287 2.83 -16.95 13.25
C ALA A 287 1.73 -17.56 12.34
N THR A 288 0.79 -18.30 12.93
CA THR A 288 -0.29 -18.98 12.19
C THR A 288 -1.40 -18.04 11.71
N ALA A 289 -1.36 -16.75 12.08
CA ALA A 289 -2.36 -15.77 11.67
C ALA A 289 -1.84 -14.83 10.58
N ILE A 290 -0.63 -15.06 10.06
CA ILE A 290 -0.02 -14.25 9.01
C ILE A 290 0.13 -15.12 7.78
N ASN A 291 -0.30 -14.58 6.63
CA ASN A 291 0.03 -15.15 5.34
C ASN A 291 1.46 -14.77 5.01
N ASN A 292 2.34 -15.76 4.85
CA ASN A 292 3.75 -15.49 4.63
C ASN A 292 3.94 -14.87 3.23
N PRO A 293 4.45 -13.64 3.11
CA PRO A 293 4.62 -12.96 1.82
C PRO A 293 5.67 -13.61 0.90
N ASP A 294 6.44 -14.58 1.42
CA ASP A 294 7.37 -15.42 0.67
C ASP A 294 6.76 -16.78 0.26
N ASP A 295 5.52 -17.09 0.65
CA ASP A 295 4.84 -18.37 0.34
C ASP A 295 3.80 -18.20 -0.79
N PHE A 296 4.26 -18.34 -2.03
CA PHE A 296 3.40 -18.26 -3.21
C PHE A 296 2.54 -19.51 -3.47
N ALA A 297 2.59 -20.52 -2.60
CA ALA A 297 1.91 -21.81 -2.83
C ALA A 297 0.45 -21.86 -2.35
N ASN A 298 0.03 -20.91 -1.51
CA ASN A 298 -1.26 -20.96 -0.81
C ASN A 298 -2.36 -20.06 -1.41
N ASP A 299 -2.18 -19.55 -2.64
CA ASP A 299 -3.07 -18.56 -3.28
C ASP A 299 -3.23 -17.25 -2.47
N ASP A 300 -2.36 -16.99 -1.49
CA ASP A 300 -2.34 -15.73 -0.73
C ASP A 300 -1.77 -14.60 -1.59
N ILE A 301 -2.55 -13.55 -1.82
CA ILE A 301 -2.12 -12.42 -2.65
C ILE A 301 -1.37 -11.39 -1.80
N THR A 302 -0.05 -11.37 -1.95
CA THR A 302 0.82 -10.30 -1.43
C THR A 302 0.91 -9.15 -2.44
N ASN A 303 0.66 -7.93 -1.95
CA ASN A 303 0.72 -6.71 -2.73
C ASN A 303 2.17 -6.25 -2.93
N LYS A 304 2.44 -5.50 -4.00
CA LYS A 304 3.79 -5.02 -4.33
C LYS A 304 4.05 -3.65 -3.74
N ILE A 305 5.15 -3.51 -3.01
CA ILE A 305 5.61 -2.27 -2.39
C ILE A 305 6.66 -1.63 -3.28
N PHE A 306 6.26 -0.61 -4.05
CA PHE A 306 7.15 0.20 -4.88
C PHE A 306 7.72 1.40 -4.09
N PHE A 307 8.92 1.81 -4.47
CA PHE A 307 9.60 2.98 -3.88
C PHE A 307 9.24 4.30 -4.57
N ASN A 308 8.79 4.22 -5.82
CA ASN A 308 8.27 5.33 -6.63
C ASN A 308 6.92 4.95 -7.24
N ASN A 309 6.15 5.93 -7.69
CA ASN A 309 4.87 5.66 -8.35
C ASN A 309 5.09 4.87 -9.66
N PRO A 310 4.58 3.63 -9.78
CA PRO A 310 4.90 2.74 -10.89
C PRO A 310 4.12 2.99 -12.18
N ILE A 311 3.07 3.83 -12.16
CA ILE A 311 2.09 3.92 -13.25
C ILE A 311 2.77 4.28 -14.58
N ALA A 312 3.60 5.33 -14.59
CA ALA A 312 4.20 5.81 -15.83
C ALA A 312 5.17 4.78 -16.42
N ALA A 313 5.93 4.08 -15.57
CA ALA A 313 6.99 3.17 -16.00
C ALA A 313 6.50 1.78 -16.38
N LEU A 314 5.36 1.35 -15.83
CA LEU A 314 4.76 0.03 -16.08
C LEU A 314 3.51 0.09 -16.97
N THR A 315 3.19 1.25 -17.56
CA THR A 315 2.05 1.37 -18.48
C THR A 315 2.17 0.37 -19.63
N GLY A 316 1.22 -0.56 -19.71
CA GLY A 316 1.19 -1.62 -20.72
C GLY A 316 1.95 -2.90 -20.34
N VAL A 317 2.56 -2.95 -19.16
CA VAL A 317 3.27 -4.13 -18.61
C VAL A 317 2.42 -4.75 -17.50
N THR A 318 1.54 -5.69 -17.86
CA THR A 318 0.63 -6.34 -16.91
C THR A 318 1.27 -7.52 -16.17
N SER A 319 2.33 -8.11 -16.71
CA SER A 319 3.05 -9.23 -16.11
C SER A 319 4.42 -9.39 -16.75
N ALA A 320 5.36 -9.97 -16.02
CA ALA A 320 6.68 -10.31 -16.52
C ALA A 320 7.19 -11.63 -15.94
N LEU A 321 8.14 -12.26 -16.63
CA LEU A 321 8.88 -13.39 -16.06
C LEU A 321 9.76 -12.88 -14.91
N SER A 322 9.85 -13.65 -13.83
CA SER A 322 10.68 -13.47 -12.64
C SER A 322 11.38 -14.81 -12.32
N PRO A 323 12.39 -14.83 -11.43
CA PRO A 323 13.05 -16.07 -11.00
C PRO A 323 12.08 -17.17 -10.54
N ASP A 324 10.95 -16.79 -9.95
CA ASP A 324 9.95 -17.71 -9.39
C ASP A 324 8.78 -18.02 -10.34
N GLY A 325 8.77 -17.45 -11.55
CA GLY A 325 7.74 -17.70 -12.57
C GLY A 325 7.20 -16.42 -13.19
N VAL A 326 5.97 -16.46 -13.72
CA VAL A 326 5.35 -15.23 -14.25
C VAL A 326 4.63 -14.52 -13.12
N THR A 327 4.97 -13.25 -12.91
CA THR A 327 4.40 -12.40 -11.85
C THR A 327 3.62 -11.24 -12.46
N SER A 328 2.44 -10.96 -11.89
CA SER A 328 1.60 -9.79 -12.20
C SER A 328 2.32 -8.47 -11.89
N LEU A 329 2.16 -7.43 -12.70
CA LEU A 329 2.73 -6.10 -12.48
C LEU A 329 1.60 -5.06 -12.43
N LEU A 330 1.35 -4.31 -13.51
CA LEU A 330 0.33 -3.26 -13.51
C LEU A 330 -0.94 -3.73 -14.23
N ASN A 331 -1.89 -4.24 -13.45
CA ASN A 331 -3.24 -4.55 -13.94
C ASN A 331 -4.12 -3.30 -14.00
N ASN A 332 -5.15 -3.35 -14.86
CA ASN A 332 -6.16 -2.30 -14.90
C ASN A 332 -7.10 -2.46 -13.70
N PRO A 333 -7.38 -1.39 -12.93
CA PRO A 333 -8.33 -1.41 -11.83
C PRO A 333 -9.68 -2.01 -12.22
N VAL A 334 -10.14 -3.01 -11.45
CA VAL A 334 -11.47 -3.62 -11.62
C VAL A 334 -12.43 -3.05 -10.57
N PRO A 335 -13.47 -2.29 -10.97
CA PRO A 335 -14.45 -1.77 -10.01
C PRO A 335 -15.17 -2.89 -9.25
N PRO A 336 -15.35 -2.75 -7.92
CA PRO A 336 -16.12 -3.70 -7.13
C PRO A 336 -17.54 -3.91 -7.62
N GLN A 337 -18.01 -5.15 -7.51
CA GLN A 337 -19.41 -5.48 -7.74
C GLN A 337 -20.27 -5.04 -6.55
N ALA A 338 -21.45 -4.49 -6.86
CA ALA A 338 -22.44 -4.12 -5.87
C ALA A 338 -23.12 -5.37 -5.26
N PRO A 339 -23.64 -5.30 -4.01
CA PRO A 339 -24.41 -6.40 -3.45
C PRO A 339 -25.70 -6.62 -4.25
N THR A 340 -26.14 -7.87 -4.36
CA THR A 340 -27.37 -8.21 -5.09
C THR A 340 -28.47 -8.68 -4.14
N ASN A 341 -29.72 -8.75 -4.62
CA ASN A 341 -30.87 -9.19 -3.81
C ASN A 341 -31.06 -8.43 -2.48
N PHE A 342 -30.72 -7.13 -2.46
CA PHE A 342 -30.85 -6.30 -1.27
C PHE A 342 -32.33 -6.10 -0.89
N THR A 343 -32.74 -6.74 0.20
CA THR A 343 -34.12 -6.85 0.69
C THR A 343 -34.17 -6.71 2.20
N PHE A 344 -35.37 -6.56 2.77
CA PHE A 344 -35.57 -6.50 4.22
C PHE A 344 -36.66 -7.45 4.66
N THR A 345 -36.45 -8.08 5.81
CA THR A 345 -37.42 -8.93 6.50
C THR A 345 -37.63 -8.37 7.91
N GLY A 346 -38.84 -7.90 8.23
CA GLY A 346 -39.15 -7.39 9.56
C GLY A 346 -39.06 -8.47 10.64
N ALA A 347 -38.94 -8.07 11.90
CA ALA A 347 -38.79 -9.00 13.03
C ALA A 347 -39.90 -10.05 13.15
N ALA A 348 -41.10 -9.78 12.63
CA ALA A 348 -42.21 -10.73 12.55
C ALA A 348 -42.15 -11.67 11.32
N GLY A 349 -41.07 -11.65 10.54
CA GLY A 349 -40.90 -12.44 9.33
C GLY A 349 -41.62 -11.89 8.09
N THR A 350 -42.10 -10.64 8.13
CA THR A 350 -42.82 -10.04 7.00
C THR A 350 -41.85 -9.32 6.06
N ALA A 351 -41.90 -9.66 4.77
CA ALA A 351 -41.04 -9.04 3.76
C ALA A 351 -41.36 -7.54 3.59
N GLY A 352 -40.33 -6.70 3.59
CA GLY A 352 -40.41 -5.26 3.33
C GLY A 352 -41.25 -4.48 4.35
N LEU A 353 -41.55 -5.05 5.52
CA LEU A 353 -42.48 -4.45 6.49
C LEU A 353 -42.05 -4.74 7.93
N THR A 354 -42.04 -3.71 8.77
CA THR A 354 -41.88 -3.86 10.22
C THR A 354 -42.76 -2.87 10.98
N THR A 355 -42.84 -3.04 12.31
CA THR A 355 -43.48 -2.08 13.20
C THR A 355 -42.46 -1.15 13.84
N VAL A 356 -42.92 0.01 14.33
CA VAL A 356 -42.08 0.95 15.10
C VAL A 356 -41.32 0.22 16.21
N SER A 357 -40.01 0.48 16.30
CA SER A 357 -39.07 -0.14 17.26
C SER A 357 -38.89 -1.67 17.17
N ALA A 358 -39.48 -2.36 16.19
CA ALA A 358 -39.30 -3.80 16.06
C ALA A 358 -38.11 -4.17 15.17
N GLY A 359 -37.79 -3.34 14.18
CA GLY A 359 -36.67 -3.59 13.28
C GLY A 359 -36.82 -4.87 12.46
N GLY A 360 -35.72 -5.54 12.16
CA GLY A 360 -35.69 -6.73 11.32
C GLY A 360 -34.27 -7.05 10.86
N ALA A 361 -34.14 -7.59 9.66
CA ALA A 361 -32.84 -7.84 9.04
C ALA A 361 -32.83 -7.48 7.56
N PHE A 362 -31.75 -6.83 7.14
CA PHE A 362 -31.41 -6.62 5.74
C PHE A 362 -30.72 -7.86 5.20
N ASN A 363 -31.15 -8.36 4.05
CA ASN A 363 -30.61 -9.56 3.41
C ASN A 363 -30.09 -9.20 2.01
N PHE A 364 -28.94 -9.75 1.62
CA PHE A 364 -28.33 -9.55 0.30
C PHE A 364 -27.34 -10.66 0.00
N GLU A 365 -26.89 -10.72 -1.24
CA GLU A 365 -25.87 -11.64 -1.71
C GLU A 365 -24.62 -10.86 -2.14
N THR A 366 -23.46 -11.34 -1.71
CA THR A 366 -22.14 -10.95 -2.21
C THR A 366 -21.64 -12.01 -3.19
N ALA A 367 -20.78 -11.63 -4.14
CA ALA A 367 -20.20 -12.59 -5.05
C ALA A 367 -19.37 -13.65 -4.27
N PRO A 368 -19.35 -14.93 -4.71
CA PRO A 368 -18.51 -15.94 -4.07
C PRO A 368 -17.04 -15.50 -4.00
N GLY A 369 -16.40 -15.73 -2.85
CA GLY A 369 -15.01 -15.30 -2.61
C GLY A 369 -14.83 -13.80 -2.37
N THR A 370 -15.90 -13.02 -2.21
CA THR A 370 -15.82 -11.60 -1.85
C THR A 370 -16.03 -11.42 -0.34
N ASP A 371 -14.92 -11.24 0.37
CA ASP A 371 -14.91 -10.85 1.77
C ASP A 371 -14.68 -9.33 1.90
N GLY A 372 -15.28 -8.71 2.91
CA GLY A 372 -15.15 -7.27 3.12
C GLY A 372 -16.15 -6.73 4.13
N ILE A 373 -16.49 -5.46 3.98
CA ILE A 373 -17.38 -4.75 4.90
C ILE A 373 -18.58 -4.21 4.15
N VAL A 374 -19.79 -4.52 4.60
CA VAL A 374 -20.99 -3.85 4.13
C VAL A 374 -21.26 -2.61 4.97
N SER A 375 -21.64 -1.52 4.31
CA SER A 375 -22.26 -0.35 4.92
C SER A 375 -23.70 -0.25 4.46
N ILE A 376 -24.65 -0.32 5.40
CA ILE A 376 -26.07 -0.08 5.16
C ILE A 376 -26.42 1.27 5.77
N GLU A 377 -26.74 2.23 4.92
CA GLU A 377 -27.08 3.59 5.31
C GLU A 377 -28.59 3.78 5.23
N ILE A 378 -29.18 4.25 6.31
CA ILE A 378 -30.62 4.50 6.47
C ILE A 378 -30.80 6.01 6.58
N ASP A 379 -31.31 6.61 5.50
CA ASP A 379 -31.74 8.01 5.44
C ASP A 379 -33.08 8.13 6.19
N VAL A 380 -32.99 8.44 7.48
CA VAL A 380 -34.12 8.45 8.41
C VAL A 380 -34.98 9.70 8.20
N ASN A 381 -34.34 10.82 7.86
CA ASN A 381 -35.02 12.10 7.71
C ASN A 381 -35.55 12.35 6.28
N GLN A 382 -35.21 11.47 5.34
CA GLN A 382 -35.59 11.48 3.92
C GLN A 382 -35.13 12.75 3.18
N ASP A 383 -34.00 13.33 3.59
CA ASP A 383 -33.43 14.53 2.95
C ASP A 383 -32.57 14.20 1.71
N GLY A 384 -32.32 12.91 1.46
CA GLY A 384 -31.52 12.42 0.33
C GLY A 384 -30.00 12.50 0.54
N ILE A 385 -29.56 12.97 1.70
CA ILE A 385 -28.19 12.87 2.21
C ILE A 385 -28.18 11.68 3.14
N PHE A 386 -27.24 10.75 2.95
CA PHE A 386 -27.15 9.55 3.77
C PHE A 386 -26.06 9.70 4.82
N GLY A 387 -26.31 9.23 6.04
CA GLY A 387 -25.33 9.14 7.11
C GLY A 387 -25.10 10.44 7.88
N ASN A 388 -25.99 11.44 7.73
CA ASN A 388 -25.95 12.70 8.47
C ASN A 388 -27.04 12.79 9.55
N GLY A 389 -26.81 13.62 10.57
CA GLY A 389 -27.85 13.97 11.54
C GLY A 389 -28.38 12.76 12.32
N SER A 390 -29.63 12.37 12.07
CA SER A 390 -30.30 11.22 12.69
C SER A 390 -30.12 9.91 11.93
N ASP A 391 -29.54 9.94 10.72
CA ASP A 391 -29.36 8.76 9.89
C ASP A 391 -28.52 7.70 10.54
N ARG A 392 -28.85 6.45 10.25
CA ARG A 392 -28.21 5.28 10.84
C ARG A 392 -27.29 4.62 9.83
N VAL A 393 -26.07 4.30 10.24
CA VAL A 393 -25.13 3.50 9.43
C VAL A 393 -24.85 2.19 10.15
N LEU A 394 -25.19 1.07 9.51
CA LEU A 394 -24.89 -0.27 10.00
C LEU A 394 -23.70 -0.82 9.23
N THR A 395 -22.61 -1.11 9.94
CA THR A 395 -21.39 -1.61 9.34
C THR A 395 -21.06 -3.01 9.86
N ARG A 396 -20.85 -3.99 8.97
CA ARG A 396 -20.56 -5.38 9.34
C ARG A 396 -19.58 -6.03 8.36
N VAL A 397 -18.72 -6.90 8.89
CA VAL A 397 -17.95 -7.84 8.09
C VAL A 397 -18.90 -8.83 7.42
N VAL A 398 -18.66 -9.10 6.14
CA VAL A 398 -19.43 -10.01 5.31
C VAL A 398 -18.49 -10.93 4.55
N SER A 399 -18.99 -12.10 4.17
CA SER A 399 -18.27 -13.05 3.32
C SER A 399 -19.07 -13.37 2.07
N GLY A 400 -18.43 -14.06 1.11
CA GLY A 400 -19.07 -14.46 -0.15
C GLY A 400 -20.37 -15.27 0.03
N GLY A 401 -21.45 -14.86 -0.66
CA GLY A 401 -22.77 -15.49 -0.63
C GLY A 401 -23.81 -14.73 0.19
N ALA A 402 -24.71 -15.47 0.83
CA ALA A 402 -25.88 -14.91 1.50
C ALA A 402 -25.52 -14.27 2.84
N ASN A 403 -25.89 -13.00 3.00
CA ASN A 403 -25.63 -12.20 4.19
C ASN A 403 -26.93 -11.64 4.79
N SER A 404 -26.97 -11.51 6.12
CA SER A 404 -28.12 -10.99 6.86
C SER A 404 -27.68 -10.10 8.02
N ILE A 405 -28.05 -8.81 7.98
CA ILE A 405 -27.62 -7.78 8.92
C ILE A 405 -28.82 -7.32 9.75
N PRO A 406 -28.82 -7.53 11.08
CA PRO A 406 -29.93 -7.12 11.93
C PRO A 406 -29.97 -5.59 12.12
N TRP A 407 -31.18 -5.07 12.23
CA TRP A 407 -31.49 -3.69 12.59
C TRP A 407 -32.59 -3.68 13.65
N ASP A 408 -32.46 -2.80 14.63
CA ASP A 408 -33.37 -2.69 15.79
C ASP A 408 -34.55 -1.74 15.56
N GLY A 409 -34.63 -1.10 14.39
CA GLY A 409 -35.67 -0.11 14.11
C GLY A 409 -35.38 1.28 14.68
N LEU A 410 -34.15 1.51 15.15
CA LEU A 410 -33.73 2.77 15.76
C LEU A 410 -32.80 3.57 14.83
N ASP A 411 -32.82 4.89 15.03
CA ASP A 411 -31.92 5.86 14.42
C ASP A 411 -30.55 5.89 15.15
N GLU A 412 -29.59 6.70 14.69
CA GLU A 412 -28.25 6.78 15.33
C GLU A 412 -28.28 7.39 16.74
N LEU A 413 -29.34 8.13 17.07
CA LEU A 413 -29.56 8.72 18.39
C LEU A 413 -30.31 7.77 19.34
N GLY A 414 -30.65 6.57 18.88
CA GLY A 414 -31.40 5.56 19.63
C GLY A 414 -32.91 5.82 19.70
N ASN A 415 -33.45 6.74 18.89
CA ASN A 415 -34.89 6.97 18.81
C ASN A 415 -35.55 6.00 17.82
N PRO A 416 -36.82 5.62 18.05
CA PRO A 416 -37.57 4.86 17.07
C PRO A 416 -37.70 5.62 15.74
N VAL A 417 -37.41 4.93 14.63
CA VAL A 417 -37.65 5.49 13.31
C VAL A 417 -39.16 5.66 13.07
N PRO A 418 -39.65 6.84 12.63
CA PRO A 418 -41.07 7.11 12.45
C PRO A 418 -41.75 6.20 11.41
N ILE A 419 -43.07 6.08 11.53
CA ILE A 419 -43.93 5.45 10.52
C ILE A 419 -43.73 6.12 9.16
N GLY A 420 -43.54 5.33 8.11
CA GLY A 420 -43.26 5.86 6.78
C GLY A 420 -42.92 4.77 5.77
N ASP A 421 -42.82 5.21 4.51
CA ASP A 421 -42.23 4.42 3.43
C ASP A 421 -40.78 4.88 3.24
N TYR A 422 -39.84 3.95 3.41
CA TYR A 422 -38.39 4.18 3.30
C TYR A 422 -37.81 3.45 2.09
N SER A 423 -38.66 3.03 1.14
CA SER A 423 -38.22 2.43 -0.13
C SER A 423 -37.36 3.43 -0.90
N GLY A 424 -36.12 3.06 -1.19
CA GLY A 424 -35.13 3.97 -1.80
C GLY A 424 -34.40 4.91 -0.83
N ASN A 425 -34.82 5.04 0.43
CA ASN A 425 -34.12 5.78 1.49
C ASN A 425 -33.17 4.90 2.31
N ILE A 426 -32.93 3.67 1.87
CA ILE A 426 -31.91 2.80 2.46
C ILE A 426 -31.07 2.24 1.34
N ARG A 427 -29.75 2.23 1.51
CA ARG A 427 -28.84 1.69 0.52
C ARG A 427 -27.75 0.85 1.17
N ALA A 428 -27.31 -0.18 0.46
CA ALA A 428 -26.16 -0.99 0.83
C ALA A 428 -25.02 -0.78 -0.16
N ALA A 429 -23.81 -0.61 0.35
CA ALA A 429 -22.57 -0.64 -0.42
C ALA A 429 -21.60 -1.63 0.23
N LEU A 430 -20.74 -2.23 -0.60
CA LEU A 430 -19.65 -3.09 -0.14
C LEU A 430 -18.35 -2.31 -0.21
N ASN A 431 -17.51 -2.42 0.81
CA ASN A 431 -16.12 -2.04 0.81
C ASN A 431 -15.31 -3.34 0.68
N VAL A 432 -14.79 -3.59 -0.52
CA VAL A 432 -14.08 -4.83 -0.92
C VAL A 432 -12.84 -4.47 -1.72
N GLY A 433 -12.07 -5.46 -2.21
CA GLY A 433 -10.72 -5.19 -2.74
C GLY A 433 -9.86 -4.62 -1.61
N ASN A 434 -9.88 -5.32 -0.47
CA ASN A 434 -9.22 -4.86 0.73
C ASN A 434 -7.71 -4.87 0.51
N VAL A 435 -7.06 -3.86 1.06
CA VAL A 435 -5.61 -3.80 1.15
C VAL A 435 -5.28 -3.61 2.63
N HIS A 436 -4.65 -4.62 3.21
CA HIS A 436 -4.26 -4.62 4.62
C HIS A 436 -2.81 -4.16 4.77
N PHE A 437 -2.52 -3.51 5.88
CA PHE A 437 -1.22 -2.99 6.28
C PHE A 437 -0.92 -3.44 7.71
N PRO A 438 -0.54 -4.71 7.89
CA PRO A 438 -0.33 -5.23 9.22
C PRO A 438 1.05 -4.79 9.75
N PHE A 439 1.10 -4.46 11.03
CA PHE A 439 2.30 -4.04 11.73
C PHE A 439 2.56 -4.97 12.91
N LEU A 440 3.78 -5.51 12.98
CA LEU A 440 4.23 -6.35 14.10
C LEU A 440 5.17 -5.55 14.98
N ASP A 441 4.85 -5.48 16.28
CA ASP A 441 5.70 -4.89 17.31
C ASP A 441 6.09 -3.43 17.03
N VAL A 442 5.10 -2.65 16.57
CA VAL A 442 5.24 -1.21 16.37
C VAL A 442 4.74 -0.47 17.59
N GLU A 443 5.68 0.02 18.39
CA GLU A 443 5.42 0.55 19.74
C GLU A 443 4.35 1.62 19.76
N ASN A 444 4.51 2.64 18.90
CA ASN A 444 3.64 3.80 18.82
C ASN A 444 3.45 4.24 17.37
N ASN A 445 2.31 4.87 17.11
CA ASN A 445 1.99 5.54 15.85
C ASN A 445 1.24 6.83 16.20
N ALA A 446 1.92 7.78 16.84
CA ALA A 446 1.28 8.91 17.50
C ALA A 446 0.54 9.83 16.53
N ASP A 447 1.07 9.99 15.32
CA ASP A 447 0.49 10.84 14.29
C ASP A 447 -0.45 10.05 13.35
N GLY A 448 -0.56 8.72 13.49
CA GLY A 448 -1.39 7.86 12.65
C GLY A 448 -0.79 7.61 11.26
N ILE A 449 -1.18 6.50 10.63
CA ILE A 449 -0.75 6.15 9.27
C ILE A 449 -1.58 6.92 8.23
N ILE A 450 -0.96 7.26 7.11
CA ILE A 450 -1.61 7.91 5.95
C ILE A 450 -1.68 6.89 4.81
N ILE A 451 -2.87 6.61 4.29
CA ILE A 451 -3.09 5.70 3.16
C ILE A 451 -4.06 6.37 2.18
N GLU A 452 -3.57 6.72 1.00
CA GLU A 452 -4.37 7.33 -0.05
C GLU A 452 -4.38 6.46 -1.30
N ARG A 453 -5.57 6.07 -1.77
CA ARG A 453 -5.72 5.49 -3.11
C ARG A 453 -5.60 6.61 -4.14
N ILE A 454 -4.61 6.52 -5.03
CA ILE A 454 -4.23 7.62 -5.92
C ILE A 454 -4.58 7.41 -7.41
N ASN A 455 -5.13 6.25 -7.79
CA ASN A 455 -5.51 5.95 -9.16
C ASN A 455 -7.05 5.87 -9.38
N ALA A 456 -7.62 4.70 -9.64
CA ALA A 456 -9.06 4.59 -9.86
C ALA A 456 -9.83 4.77 -8.54
N LEU A 457 -10.95 5.51 -8.60
CA LEU A 457 -11.78 5.86 -7.44
C LEU A 457 -10.96 6.47 -6.27
N PRO A 458 -10.21 7.57 -6.44
CA PRO A 458 -9.35 8.09 -5.37
C PRO A 458 -10.07 8.30 -4.03
N GLY A 459 -9.35 8.06 -2.94
CA GLY A 459 -9.88 8.22 -1.58
C GLY A 459 -8.90 7.78 -0.50
N ASP A 460 -9.11 8.28 0.72
CA ASP A 460 -8.19 8.15 1.86
C ASP A 460 -8.82 7.44 3.07
N THR A 461 -9.95 6.76 2.87
CA THR A 461 -10.68 6.11 3.95
C THR A 461 -10.00 4.81 4.37
N VAL A 462 -9.70 4.71 5.66
CA VAL A 462 -9.13 3.52 6.29
C VAL A 462 -10.03 3.01 7.40
N PHE A 463 -9.83 1.75 7.75
CA PHE A 463 -10.59 1.00 8.74
C PHE A 463 -9.62 0.26 9.66
N PHE A 464 -10.04 0.03 10.90
CA PHE A 464 -9.29 -0.73 11.89
C PHE A 464 -10.22 -1.25 13.00
N ASP A 465 -9.82 -2.32 13.68
CA ASP A 465 -10.53 -2.88 14.84
C ASP A 465 -9.57 -3.53 15.84
N ASP A 466 -9.21 -2.78 16.87
CA ASP A 466 -8.38 -3.24 17.98
C ASP A 466 -9.20 -3.68 19.20
N ARG A 467 -10.53 -3.79 19.11
CA ARG A 467 -11.36 -4.22 20.26
C ARG A 467 -10.94 -5.55 20.91
N PRO A 468 -10.27 -6.49 20.22
CA PRO A 468 -9.67 -7.65 20.87
C PRO A 468 -8.55 -7.32 21.86
N ILE A 469 -7.94 -6.13 21.75
CA ILE A 469 -6.86 -5.62 22.59
C ILE A 469 -7.44 -4.69 23.67
N SER A 470 -6.93 -4.80 24.89
CA SER A 470 -7.33 -3.91 25.99
C SER A 470 -7.06 -2.44 25.66
N ASN A 471 -8.09 -1.59 25.80
CA ASN A 471 -8.11 -0.17 25.41
C ASN A 471 -7.97 0.08 23.90
N GLY A 472 -8.20 -0.92 23.06
CA GLY A 472 -8.18 -0.78 21.62
C GLY A 472 -9.32 0.09 21.07
N GLN A 473 -9.07 0.68 19.90
CA GLN A 473 -10.00 1.53 19.17
C GLN A 473 -10.63 0.77 18.00
N SER A 474 -11.64 1.35 17.35
CA SER A 474 -12.18 0.79 16.11
C SER A 474 -12.79 1.88 15.24
N ALA A 475 -12.60 1.77 13.94
CA ALA A 475 -13.21 2.62 12.92
C ALA A 475 -13.81 1.79 11.79
N LEU A 476 -14.71 0.85 12.13
CA LEU A 476 -15.34 -0.02 11.13
C LEU A 476 -16.18 0.73 10.11
N SER A 477 -16.68 1.94 10.43
CA SER A 477 -17.38 2.80 9.47
C SER A 477 -16.45 3.65 8.60
N GLY A 478 -15.14 3.51 8.77
CA GLY A 478 -14.12 4.27 8.04
C GLY A 478 -13.81 5.62 8.66
N VAL A 479 -12.56 6.03 8.54
CA VAL A 479 -12.08 7.38 8.87
C VAL A 479 -11.11 7.87 7.78
N PRO A 480 -11.08 9.17 7.46
CA PRO A 480 -10.08 9.71 6.54
C PRO A 480 -8.68 9.63 7.16
N SER A 481 -7.69 9.23 6.37
CA SER A 481 -6.29 9.10 6.80
C SER A 481 -5.38 10.22 6.28
N SER A 482 -5.88 11.19 5.50
CA SER A 482 -5.08 12.32 4.98
C SER A 482 -4.38 13.17 6.05
N GLY A 483 -4.89 13.18 7.28
CA GLY A 483 -4.26 13.80 8.45
C GLY A 483 -3.55 12.82 9.40
N GLY A 484 -3.42 11.55 9.00
CA GLY A 484 -3.07 10.42 9.85
C GLY A 484 -4.30 9.81 10.54
N ALA A 485 -4.42 8.49 10.46
CA ALA A 485 -5.48 7.71 11.11
C ALA A 485 -4.89 6.49 11.85
N HIS A 486 -5.71 5.87 12.71
CA HIS A 486 -5.29 4.75 13.53
C HIS A 486 -4.04 5.09 14.37
N ALA A 487 -4.17 6.07 15.26
CA ALA A 487 -3.07 6.54 16.10
C ALA A 487 -3.04 5.82 17.44
N TRP A 488 -1.86 5.43 17.91
CA TRP A 488 -1.67 4.80 19.23
C TRP A 488 -0.38 5.25 19.92
N THR A 489 -0.37 5.19 21.25
CA THR A 489 0.71 5.66 22.12
C THR A 489 0.84 4.78 23.37
N ASN A 490 1.85 5.04 24.22
CA ASN A 490 2.14 4.32 25.45
C ASN A 490 2.52 2.84 25.22
N ASN A 491 3.29 2.58 24.16
CA ASN A 491 3.72 1.25 23.74
C ASN A 491 2.53 0.31 23.51
N PHE A 492 1.47 0.83 22.90
CA PHE A 492 0.27 0.05 22.63
C PHE A 492 0.55 -1.10 21.67
N GLY A 493 1.47 -0.96 20.71
CA GLY A 493 1.79 -2.06 19.78
C GLY A 493 2.90 -3.01 20.23
N ASN A 494 3.48 -2.81 21.42
CA ASN A 494 4.52 -3.69 21.98
C ASN A 494 4.04 -5.14 22.07
N GLU A 495 4.75 -6.06 21.42
CA GLU A 495 4.42 -7.49 21.30
C GLU A 495 3.01 -7.75 20.71
N ARG A 496 2.47 -6.81 19.92
CA ARG A 496 1.15 -6.92 19.28
C ARG A 496 1.23 -6.88 17.77
N SER A 497 0.14 -7.32 17.16
CA SER A 497 -0.05 -7.24 15.72
C SER A 497 -1.22 -6.31 15.41
N ILE A 498 -0.94 -5.13 14.85
CA ILE A 498 -1.91 -4.06 14.62
C ILE A 498 -2.25 -3.99 13.14
N ASP A 499 -3.53 -4.04 12.79
CA ASP A 499 -3.97 -4.06 11.40
C ASP A 499 -4.75 -2.79 11.04
N THR A 500 -4.35 -2.18 9.93
CA THR A 500 -5.09 -1.10 9.27
C THR A 500 -5.39 -1.54 7.86
N TRP A 501 -6.61 -1.35 7.38
CA TRP A 501 -6.92 -1.66 5.98
C TRP A 501 -7.65 -0.52 5.29
N ALA A 502 -7.50 -0.47 3.97
CA ALA A 502 -8.33 0.32 3.09
C ALA A 502 -9.12 -0.61 2.17
N ALA A 503 -10.16 -0.07 1.54
CA ALA A 503 -11.02 -0.84 0.64
C ALA A 503 -11.60 0.05 -0.46
N VAL A 504 -12.09 -0.58 -1.51
CA VAL A 504 -12.73 0.07 -2.63
C VAL A 504 -14.25 -0.04 -2.48
N PRO A 505 -14.99 1.09 -2.46
CA PRO A 505 -16.43 1.07 -2.35
C PRO A 505 -17.08 0.62 -3.67
N SER A 506 -18.05 -0.26 -3.58
CA SER A 506 -18.94 -0.62 -4.69
C SER A 506 -20.05 0.43 -4.86
N PRO A 507 -20.68 0.50 -6.05
CA PRO A 507 -21.85 1.33 -6.23
C PRO A 507 -22.96 0.95 -5.22
N PRO A 508 -23.58 1.94 -4.54
CA PRO A 508 -24.64 1.64 -3.58
C PRO A 508 -25.91 1.13 -4.28
N VAL A 509 -26.58 0.17 -3.64
CA VAL A 509 -27.84 -0.42 -4.11
C VAL A 509 -28.97 -0.03 -3.17
N PRO A 510 -30.00 0.68 -3.65
CA PRO A 510 -31.14 1.05 -2.82
C PRO A 510 -32.02 -0.18 -2.52
N ILE A 511 -32.66 -0.17 -1.36
CA ILE A 511 -33.67 -1.18 -1.05
C ILE A 511 -34.92 -0.94 -1.88
N ALA A 512 -35.49 -2.02 -2.42
CA ALA A 512 -36.70 -1.93 -3.24
C ALA A 512 -37.96 -1.62 -2.42
N GLN A 513 -38.06 -2.16 -1.20
CA GLN A 513 -39.25 -2.00 -0.37
C GLN A 513 -38.91 -2.02 1.13
N LEU A 514 -39.31 -0.98 1.84
CA LEU A 514 -39.41 -0.98 3.30
C LEU A 514 -40.52 -0.03 3.77
N GLN A 515 -41.46 -0.57 4.54
CA GLN A 515 -42.47 0.22 5.25
C GLN A 515 -42.38 -0.01 6.76
N ILE A 516 -42.55 1.06 7.52
CA ILE A 516 -42.68 1.03 8.98
C ILE A 516 -44.10 1.45 9.32
N VAL A 517 -44.81 0.59 10.06
CA VAL A 517 -46.22 0.79 10.44
C VAL A 517 -46.40 0.71 11.96
N ASP A 518 -47.55 1.14 12.47
CA ASP A 518 -47.88 1.00 13.89
C ASP A 518 -48.25 -0.46 14.24
N VAL A 519 -49.03 -1.10 13.37
CA VAL A 519 -49.51 -2.48 13.53
C VAL A 519 -49.40 -3.21 12.20
N LEU A 520 -48.94 -4.46 12.23
CA LEU A 520 -48.88 -5.30 11.03
C LEU A 520 -50.30 -5.55 10.47
N PRO A 521 -50.48 -5.54 9.13
CA PRO A 521 -51.73 -5.93 8.53
C PRO A 521 -52.06 -7.39 8.88
N PRO A 522 -53.34 -7.75 9.05
CA PRO A 522 -53.73 -9.11 9.36
C PRO A 522 -53.27 -10.06 8.25
N VAL A 523 -52.66 -11.20 8.64
CA VAL A 523 -52.27 -12.26 7.70
C VAL A 523 -53.55 -12.74 6.99
N PRO A 524 -53.59 -12.73 5.65
CA PRO A 524 -54.74 -13.24 4.92
C PRO A 524 -55.00 -14.70 5.33
N PRO A 525 -56.26 -15.12 5.52
CA PRO A 525 -56.56 -16.52 5.79
C PRO A 525 -56.00 -17.38 4.64
N PRO A 526 -55.49 -18.60 4.93
CA PRO A 526 -54.97 -19.49 3.90
C PRO A 526 -56.02 -19.70 2.81
N ALA A 527 -55.59 -19.66 1.55
CA ALA A 527 -56.48 -19.91 0.43
C ALA A 527 -57.17 -21.27 0.63
N PRO A 528 -58.50 -21.35 0.46
CA PRO A 528 -59.20 -22.62 0.56
C PRO A 528 -58.59 -23.60 -0.45
N LEU A 529 -58.20 -24.78 0.04
CA LEU A 529 -57.66 -25.90 -0.74
C LEU A 529 -58.62 -26.35 -1.84
#